data_AF-A0AAV9AFA4-F1
#
_entry.id   AF-A0AAV9AFA4-F1
#
_cell.length_a   1.000
_cell.length_b   1.000
_cell.length_c   1.000
_cell.angle_alpha   90.00
_cell.angle_beta   90.00
_cell.angle_gamma   90.00
#
_symmetry.space_group_name_H-M   'P 1'
#
loop_
_entity.id
_entity.type
_entity.pdbx_description
1 polymer ?
#
loop_
_entity_poly.entity_id
_entity_poly.type
_entity_poly.pdbx_seq_one_letter_code
_entity_poly.pdbx_strand_id
1 'polypeptide(L)'
;MKVFKVGSNVYTRCEVVGMEWLVQDVLCFSCFLPTTYNFLWFYLKAAKVGVEVENLAKYLAVISLLDHKRLCFWPSTVAAGLVILASLVSNNDSSCQWVMETHVRTKNDDLPECTQILEWLVKYA
;
A
#
# COMPACT_ATOMS: atom_id res chain seq x y z
N MET A 1 -17.37 29.30 17.76
CA MET A 1 -17.01 28.97 16.36
C MET A 1 -15.98 27.83 16.39
N LYS A 2 -16.22 26.71 15.70
CA LYS A 2 -15.33 25.54 15.76
C LYS A 2 -14.05 25.80 14.96
N VAL A 3 -12.90 25.47 15.57
CA VAL A 3 -11.57 25.60 14.98
C VAL A 3 -10.82 24.27 15.08
N PHE A 4 -9.94 23.98 14.13
CA PHE A 4 -9.18 22.75 14.00
C PHE A 4 -7.69 23.08 14.04
N LYS A 5 -6.90 22.39 14.87
CA LYS A 5 -5.46 22.62 15.01
C LYS A 5 -4.67 21.45 14.45
N VAL A 6 -3.70 21.73 13.58
CA VAL A 6 -2.79 20.74 13.00
C VAL A 6 -1.37 21.30 13.09
N GLY A 7 -0.53 20.72 13.95
CA GLY A 7 0.77 21.32 14.29
C GLY A 7 0.61 22.74 14.82
N SER A 8 1.31 23.70 14.21
CA SER A 8 1.19 25.14 14.51
C SER A 8 0.03 25.85 13.80
N ASN A 9 -0.64 25.19 12.85
CA ASN A 9 -1.67 25.81 12.00
C ASN A 9 -3.05 25.68 12.63
N VAL A 10 -3.89 26.71 12.43
CA VAL A 10 -5.27 26.77 12.91
C VAL A 10 -6.21 27.04 11.74
N TYR A 11 -7.20 26.19 11.56
CA TYR A 11 -8.19 26.28 10.50
C TYR A 11 -9.60 26.48 11.07
N THR A 12 -10.37 27.31 10.41
CA THR A 12 -11.80 27.51 10.66
C THR A 12 -12.62 26.36 10.09
N ARG A 13 -13.84 26.18 10.61
CA ARG A 13 -14.79 25.23 10.01
C ARG A 13 -15.04 25.50 8.52
N CYS A 14 -15.11 26.76 8.10
CA CYS A 14 -15.38 27.10 6.70
C CYS A 14 -14.24 26.66 5.79
N GLU A 15 -12.98 26.83 6.21
CA GLU A 15 -11.81 26.36 5.46
C GLU A 15 -11.79 24.83 5.33
N VAL A 16 -12.05 24.11 6.43
CA VAL A 16 -12.07 22.64 6.42
C VAL A 16 -13.18 22.09 5.53
N VAL A 17 -14.39 22.64 5.62
CA VAL A 17 -15.53 22.21 4.78
C VAL A 17 -15.32 22.58 3.32
N GLY A 18 -14.73 23.75 3.04
CA GLY A 18 -14.38 24.15 1.69
C GLY A 18 -13.38 23.18 1.05
N MET A 19 -12.36 22.75 1.81
CA MET A 19 -11.38 21.79 1.34
C MET A 19 -11.97 20.37 1.19
N GLU A 20 -12.84 19.94 2.10
CA GLU A 20 -13.54 18.65 1.99
C GLU A 20 -14.31 18.56 0.67
N TRP A 21 -15.09 19.60 0.34
CA TRP A 21 -15.84 19.65 -0.90
C TRP A 21 -14.92 19.64 -2.13
N LEU A 22 -13.85 20.43 -2.12
CA LEU A 22 -12.88 20.48 -3.22
C LEU A 22 -12.23 19.11 -3.48
N VAL A 23 -11.81 18.40 -2.42
CA VAL A 23 -11.19 17.07 -2.56
C VAL A 23 -12.18 16.06 -3.13
N GLN A 24 -13.43 16.06 -2.65
CA GLN A 24 -14.48 15.17 -3.17
C GLN A 24 -14.79 15.46 -4.64
N ASP A 25 -14.88 16.73 -5.02
CA ASP A 25 -15.14 17.16 -6.40
C ASP A 25 -14.02 16.73 -7.35
N VAL A 26 -12.75 16.93 -6.97
CA VAL A 26 -11.57 16.48 -7.75
C VAL A 26 -11.58 14.96 -7.95
N LEU A 27 -12.06 14.20 -6.98
CA LEU A 27 -12.18 12.74 -7.06
C LEU A 27 -13.45 12.28 -7.79
N CYS A 28 -14.27 13.20 -8.31
CA CYS A 28 -15.61 12.90 -8.85
C CYS A 28 -16.46 12.10 -7.86
N PHE A 29 -16.32 12.38 -6.55
CA PHE A 29 -16.96 11.66 -5.45
C PHE A 29 -16.62 10.15 -5.38
N SER A 30 -15.57 9.71 -6.07
CA SER A 30 -15.06 8.33 -6.03
C SER A 30 -14.12 8.12 -4.84
N CYS A 31 -14.68 8.12 -3.63
CA CYS A 31 -13.90 8.03 -2.38
C CYS A 31 -13.63 6.60 -1.89
N PHE A 32 -14.17 5.58 -2.55
CA PHE A 32 -14.13 4.17 -2.10
C PHE A 32 -13.25 3.26 -2.96
N LEU A 33 -12.20 3.83 -3.57
CA LEU A 33 -11.27 3.05 -4.38
C LEU A 33 -10.46 2.09 -3.50
N PRO A 34 -10.21 0.84 -3.96
CA PRO A 34 -9.45 -0.12 -3.19
C PRO A 34 -8.00 0.33 -3.05
N THR A 35 -7.51 0.39 -1.81
CA THR A 35 -6.11 0.69 -1.47
C THR A 35 -5.28 -0.58 -1.35
N THR A 36 -3.95 -0.44 -1.29
CA THR A 36 -2.99 -1.56 -1.12
C THR A 36 -3.34 -2.43 0.08
N TYR A 37 -3.81 -1.80 1.16
CA TYR A 37 -4.22 -2.48 2.38
C TYR A 37 -5.35 -3.50 2.16
N ASN A 38 -6.30 -3.21 1.26
CA ASN A 38 -7.41 -4.12 0.96
C ASN A 38 -6.92 -5.43 0.32
N PHE A 39 -5.87 -5.36 -0.51
CA PHE A 39 -5.30 -6.54 -1.18
C PHE A 39 -4.25 -7.26 -0.33
N LEU A 40 -3.68 -6.60 0.68
CA LEU A 40 -2.62 -7.17 1.50
C LEU A 40 -3.07 -8.46 2.19
N TRP A 41 -4.27 -8.46 2.76
CA TRP A 41 -4.85 -9.66 3.40
C TRP A 41 -4.99 -10.83 2.42
N PHE A 42 -5.38 -10.57 1.17
CA PHE A 42 -5.53 -11.61 0.15
C PHE A 42 -4.20 -12.31 -0.13
N TYR A 43 -3.11 -11.56 -0.32
CA TYR A 43 -1.80 -12.13 -0.60
C TYR A 43 -1.15 -12.79 0.62
N LEU A 44 -1.33 -12.23 1.82
CA LEU A 44 -0.86 -12.87 3.06
C LEU A 44 -1.50 -14.24 3.27
N LYS A 45 -2.81 -14.36 2.99
CA LYS A 45 -3.53 -15.62 3.07
C LYS A 45 -3.06 -16.62 2.01
N ALA A 46 -2.81 -16.15 0.78
CA ALA A 46 -2.28 -16.99 -0.30
C ALA A 46 -0.86 -17.51 0.02
N ALA A 47 -0.03 -16.65 0.61
CA ALA A 47 1.34 -16.96 0.98
C ALA A 47 1.45 -17.95 2.17
N LYS A 48 0.36 -18.17 2.94
CA LYS A 48 0.34 -19.02 4.14
C LYS A 48 1.45 -18.64 5.15
N VAL A 49 1.70 -17.35 5.30
CA VAL A 49 2.79 -16.83 6.13
C VAL A 49 2.40 -16.70 7.59
N GLY A 50 3.39 -16.72 8.48
CA GLY A 50 3.20 -16.49 9.91
C GLY A 50 2.93 -15.01 10.26
N VAL A 51 2.55 -14.79 11.52
CA VAL A 51 2.19 -13.46 12.07
C VAL A 51 3.33 -12.45 11.95
N GLU A 52 4.59 -12.89 12.04
CA GLU A 52 5.76 -12.02 11.91
C GLU A 52 5.88 -11.41 10.50
N VAL A 53 5.73 -12.23 9.46
CA VAL A 53 5.75 -11.78 8.06
C VAL A 53 4.55 -10.90 7.76
N GLU A 54 3.37 -11.22 8.32
CA GLU A 54 2.18 -10.37 8.20
C GLU A 54 2.38 -8.99 8.81
N ASN A 55 2.97 -8.91 10.00
CA ASN A 55 3.27 -7.65 10.66
C ASN A 55 4.30 -6.84 9.86
N LEU A 56 5.34 -7.50 9.36
CA LEU A 56 6.34 -6.87 8.51
C LEU A 56 5.70 -6.33 7.21
N ALA A 57 4.91 -7.13 6.50
CA ALA A 57 4.25 -6.69 5.27
C ALA A 57 3.32 -5.49 5.51
N LYS A 58 2.57 -5.47 6.63
CA LYS A 58 1.73 -4.31 7.02
C LYS A 58 2.57 -3.07 7.34
N TYR A 59 3.69 -3.25 8.03
CA TYR A 59 4.60 -2.16 8.35
C TYR A 59 5.22 -1.55 7.09
N LEU A 60 5.73 -2.41 6.18
CA LEU A 60 6.26 -1.98 4.89
C LEU A 60 5.19 -1.29 4.04
N ALA A 61 3.93 -1.74 4.10
CA ALA A 61 2.82 -1.07 3.43
C ALA A 61 2.62 0.37 3.93
N VAL A 62 2.74 0.64 5.24
CA VAL A 62 2.65 2.00 5.78
C VAL A 62 3.82 2.86 5.30
N ILE A 63 5.05 2.33 5.35
CA ILE A 63 6.24 3.07 4.87
C ILE A 63 6.11 3.38 3.38
N SER A 64 5.56 2.46 2.59
CA SER A 64 5.40 2.64 1.14
C SER A 64 4.59 3.90 0.77
N LEU A 65 3.70 4.35 1.66
CA LEU A 65 2.88 5.56 1.46
C LEU A 65 3.68 6.87 1.57
N LEU A 66 4.88 6.84 2.16
CA LEU A 66 5.73 8.02 2.34
C LEU A 66 6.43 8.46 1.04
N ASP A 67 6.42 7.62 0.00
CA ASP A 67 7.10 7.92 -1.25
C ASP A 67 6.12 8.04 -2.42
N HIS A 68 5.95 9.28 -2.88
CA HIS A 68 5.03 9.65 -3.96
C HIS A 68 5.42 9.10 -5.34
N LYS A 69 6.66 8.63 -5.54
CA LYS A 69 7.11 8.10 -6.85
C LYS A 69 6.50 6.73 -7.21
N ARG A 70 5.78 6.08 -6.29
CA ARG A 70 5.35 4.67 -6.43
C ARG A 70 3.86 4.48 -6.68
N LEU A 71 3.14 5.56 -7.01
CA LEU A 71 1.71 5.53 -7.36
C LEU A 71 1.43 5.03 -8.79
N CYS A 72 2.45 4.61 -9.55
CA CYS A 72 2.30 4.13 -10.92
C CYS A 72 1.75 2.70 -11.02
N PHE A 73 1.78 1.93 -9.92
CA PHE A 73 1.32 0.53 -9.91
C PHE A 73 -0.07 0.38 -9.31
N TRP A 74 -0.76 -0.66 -9.73
CA TRP A 74 -2.04 -1.03 -9.14
C TRP A 74 -1.87 -1.39 -7.66
N PRO A 75 -2.82 -1.01 -6.78
CA PRO A 75 -2.76 -1.32 -5.35
C PRO A 75 -2.55 -2.82 -5.03
N SER A 76 -3.10 -3.71 -5.86
CA SER A 76 -2.89 -5.16 -5.77
C SER A 76 -1.45 -5.59 -6.08
N THR A 77 -0.79 -4.94 -7.03
CA THR A 77 0.60 -5.25 -7.44
C THR A 77 1.57 -4.79 -6.38
N VAL A 78 1.34 -3.59 -5.82
CA VAL A 78 2.07 -3.11 -4.64
C VAL A 78 1.89 -4.08 -3.47
N ALA A 79 0.67 -4.55 -3.20
CA ALA A 79 0.41 -5.48 -2.11
C ALA A 79 1.14 -6.82 -2.29
N ALA A 80 1.13 -7.39 -3.49
CA ALA A 80 1.87 -8.62 -3.80
C ALA A 80 3.38 -8.43 -3.63
N GLY A 81 3.95 -7.35 -4.15
CA GLY A 81 5.38 -7.03 -4.01
C GLY A 81 5.81 -6.87 -2.55
N LEU A 82 4.98 -6.23 -1.72
CA LEU A 82 5.24 -6.09 -0.28
C LEU A 82 5.25 -7.43 0.46
N VAL A 83 4.33 -8.35 0.13
CA VAL A 83 4.29 -9.69 0.74
C VAL A 83 5.48 -10.53 0.28
N ILE A 84 5.88 -10.42 -0.99
CA ILE A 84 7.11 -11.06 -1.51
C ILE A 84 8.33 -10.54 -0.76
N LEU A 85 8.51 -9.23 -0.64
CA LEU A 85 9.64 -8.63 0.09
C LEU A 85 9.68 -9.08 1.56
N ALA A 86 8.55 -9.03 2.26
CA ALA A 86 8.47 -9.47 3.65
C ALA A 86 8.81 -10.97 3.80
N SER A 87 8.38 -11.80 2.84
CA SER A 87 8.67 -13.23 2.82
C SER A 87 10.14 -13.52 2.53
N LEU A 88 10.77 -12.78 1.60
CA LEU A 88 12.20 -12.89 1.29
C LEU A 88 13.07 -12.53 2.49
N VAL A 89 12.77 -11.41 3.17
CA VAL A 89 13.51 -11.02 4.40
C VAL A 89 13.40 -12.09 5.49
N SER A 90 12.30 -12.82 5.52
CA SER A 90 12.05 -13.90 6.48
C SER A 90 12.53 -15.29 6.02
N ASN A 91 13.32 -15.38 4.95
CA ASN A 91 13.79 -16.63 4.32
C ASN A 91 12.67 -17.63 3.97
N ASN A 92 11.53 -17.13 3.48
CA ASN A 92 10.36 -17.94 3.14
C ASN A 92 10.09 -17.96 1.62
N ASP A 93 11.05 -18.51 0.88
CA ASP A 93 11.05 -18.53 -0.60
C ASP A 93 9.83 -19.25 -1.19
N SER A 94 9.37 -20.32 -0.52
CA SER A 94 8.18 -21.06 -0.97
C SER A 94 6.93 -20.18 -1.02
N SER A 95 6.80 -19.22 -0.10
CA SER A 95 5.66 -18.30 -0.02
C SER A 95 5.69 -17.25 -1.14
N CYS A 96 6.88 -16.86 -1.60
CA CYS A 96 7.05 -15.93 -2.72
C CYS A 96 6.48 -16.53 -4.02
N GLN A 97 6.75 -17.82 -4.26
CA GLN A 97 6.25 -18.54 -5.43
C GLN A 97 4.72 -18.55 -5.49
N TRP A 98 4.05 -18.83 -4.37
CA TRP A 98 2.58 -18.81 -4.29
C TRP A 98 1.98 -17.43 -4.57
N VAL A 99 2.62 -16.37 -4.07
CA VAL A 99 2.15 -14.99 -4.30
C VAL A 99 2.28 -14.63 -5.78
N MET A 100 3.40 -14.97 -6.42
CA MET A 100 3.61 -14.73 -7.85
C MET A 100 2.57 -15.48 -8.70
N GLU A 101 2.35 -16.76 -8.43
CA GLU A 101 1.33 -17.58 -9.12
C GLU A 101 -0.10 -17.04 -8.93
N THR A 102 -0.41 -16.57 -7.72
CA THR A 102 -1.72 -15.96 -7.42
C THR A 102 -1.87 -14.57 -8.06
N HIS A 103 -0.77 -13.84 -8.24
CA HIS A 103 -0.77 -12.51 -8.82
C HIS A 103 -0.80 -12.51 -10.35
N VAL A 104 -0.50 -13.63 -11.02
CA VAL A 104 -0.32 -13.71 -12.49
C VAL A 104 -1.41 -12.93 -13.23
N ARG A 105 -0.98 -11.83 -13.86
CA ARG A 105 -1.78 -11.02 -14.78
C ARG A 105 -1.33 -11.32 -16.20
N THR A 106 -2.21 -11.90 -17.00
CA THR A 106 -1.89 -12.43 -18.34
C THR A 106 -1.50 -11.39 -19.40
N LYS A 107 -1.58 -10.09 -19.12
CA LYS A 107 -1.30 -9.04 -20.13
C LYS A 107 -0.39 -7.90 -19.72
N ASN A 108 -0.16 -7.64 -18.43
CA ASN A 108 0.64 -6.52 -17.92
C ASN A 108 1.18 -6.92 -16.54
N ASP A 109 2.18 -7.82 -16.51
CA ASP A 109 2.80 -8.23 -15.26
C ASP A 109 3.92 -7.25 -14.88
N ASP A 110 3.53 -6.17 -14.20
CA ASP A 110 4.45 -5.16 -13.70
C ASP A 110 5.01 -5.54 -12.31
N LEU A 111 4.72 -6.75 -11.82
CA LEU A 111 5.14 -7.21 -10.49
C LEU A 111 6.67 -7.20 -10.31
N PRO A 112 7.50 -7.65 -11.29
CA PRO A 112 8.95 -7.59 -11.13
C PRO A 112 9.48 -6.17 -10.98
N GLU A 113 8.99 -5.24 -11.81
CA GLU A 113 9.37 -3.82 -11.76
C GLU A 113 8.91 -3.17 -10.45
N CYS A 114 7.68 -3.48 -10.02
CA CYS A 114 7.14 -3.02 -8.74
C CYS A 114 7.98 -3.50 -7.57
N THR A 115 8.36 -4.78 -7.57
CA THR A 115 9.19 -5.38 -6.52
C THR A 115 10.57 -4.73 -6.46
N GLN A 116 11.22 -4.53 -7.61
CA GLN A 116 12.51 -3.84 -7.71
C GLN A 116 12.44 -2.41 -7.16
N ILE A 117 11.38 -1.67 -7.49
CA ILE A 117 11.18 -0.30 -7.00
C ILE A 117 10.91 -0.27 -5.48
N LEU A 118 10.35 -1.35 -4.92
CA LEU A 118 10.08 -1.49 -3.50
C LEU A 118 11.27 -2.05 -2.70
N GLU A 119 12.32 -2.59 -3.34
CA GLU A 119 13.49 -3.20 -2.66
C GLU A 119 14.14 -2.33 -1.58
N TRP A 120 14.17 -1.00 -1.77
CA TRP A 120 14.71 -0.08 -0.76
C TRP A 120 14.02 -0.20 0.61
N LEU A 121 12.78 -0.69 0.67
CA LEU A 121 12.03 -0.94 1.91
C LEU A 121 12.70 -1.99 2.79
N VAL A 122 13.52 -2.88 2.20
CA VAL A 122 14.30 -3.88 2.95
C VAL A 122 15.22 -3.22 3.97
N LYS A 123 15.63 -1.96 3.76
CA LYS A 123 16.44 -1.21 4.75
C LYS A 123 15.71 -0.95 6.07
N TYR A 124 14.38 -1.07 6.08
CA TYR A 124 13.52 -0.87 7.23
C TYR A 124 12.93 -2.18 7.74
N ALA A 125 13.26 -3.31 7.10
CA ALA A 125 12.73 -4.62 7.43
C ALA A 125 13.51 -5.29 8.56
#